data_AF-A0A422QL73-F1
#
_entry.id   AF-A0A422QL73-F1
#
_cell.length_a   1.000
_cell.length_b   1.000
_cell.length_c   1.000
_cell.angle_alpha   90.00
_cell.angle_beta   90.00
_cell.angle_gamma   90.00
#
_symmetry.space_group_name_H-M   'P 1'
#
loop_
_entity.id
_entity.type
_entity.pdbx_description
1 polymer ?
#
loop_
_entity_poly.entity_id
_entity_poly.type
_entity_poly.pdbx_seq_one_letter_code
_entity_poly.pdbx_strand_id
1 'polypeptide(L)'
;MLNKLRIGQKLLLAPGLVLVLLTMLSAAAYYGMVRQNASLEHMVQVRAARLQAVADVAGEARFAHANAYQLLAWVNGSFAQNRLMALTADIGRRHTAIGDKLGRFAQSAEADERAPIEASQAALASYRKAVGETIEMASVDQSIATNSMQKAEQQFVALDAELTRLAQLEKKMSEDAHAAAKAEFRSLGLSMAGLVLLSIGLSLAVTMLVRRSMLAGINSIARTVGELAEGRLDAPPLQAKGRDEIDDTARALDHTIARLNAALHSVMNAVRSIDTASQEIASGNLDLSTRTEMQAGSLEQTASTMETLTTAVKDNASNARQASELSATAAQLAARGGQAVQQAVTTMESIQASSRKIVEIIGVIDGISFQTNILALNA
;
A
#
# COMPACT_ATOMS: atom_id res chain seq x y z
N MET A 1 2.27 12.59 4.56
CA MET A 1 1.25 13.04 3.59
C MET A 1 0.90 11.97 2.55
N LEU A 2 1.87 11.23 2.01
CA LEU A 2 1.62 10.17 1.01
C LEU A 2 0.55 9.16 1.42
N ASN A 3 0.54 8.69 2.68
CA ASN A 3 -0.42 7.66 3.15
C ASN A 3 -1.89 8.11 3.16
N LYS A 4 -2.20 9.40 2.93
CA LYS A 4 -3.59 9.89 2.85
C LYS A 4 -4.14 9.90 1.43
N LEU A 5 -3.29 9.73 0.41
CA LEU A 5 -3.67 9.75 -1.00
C LEU A 5 -4.09 8.36 -1.46
N ARG A 6 -5.06 8.29 -2.37
CA ARG A 6 -5.44 7.03 -3.05
C ARG A 6 -4.33 6.56 -3.99
N ILE A 7 -4.30 5.26 -4.31
CA ILE A 7 -3.28 4.65 -5.19
C ILE A 7 -3.23 5.36 -6.55
N GLY A 8 -4.39 5.67 -7.14
CA GLY A 8 -4.45 6.40 -8.41
C GLY A 8 -3.74 7.75 -8.36
N GLN A 9 -3.94 8.52 -7.27
CA GLN A 9 -3.26 9.80 -7.08
C GLN A 9 -1.76 9.61 -6.83
N LYS A 10 -1.36 8.61 -6.04
CA LYS A 10 0.05 8.27 -5.80
C LYS A 10 0.80 7.91 -7.08
N LEU A 11 0.18 7.12 -7.95
CA LEU A 11 0.74 6.72 -9.25
C LEU A 11 0.91 7.91 -10.19
N LEU A 12 0.04 8.92 -10.11
CA LEU A 12 0.12 10.12 -10.94
C LEU A 12 1.13 11.16 -10.44
N LEU A 13 1.64 11.05 -9.21
CA LEU A 13 2.60 12.02 -8.67
C LEU A 13 3.90 12.07 -9.46
N ALA A 14 4.51 10.91 -9.76
CA ALA A 14 5.75 10.83 -10.51
C ALA A 14 5.61 11.35 -11.95
N PRO A 15 4.68 10.84 -12.79
CA PRO A 15 4.51 11.36 -14.14
C PRO A 15 3.99 12.80 -14.17
N GLY A 16 3.14 13.21 -13.22
CA GLY A 16 2.68 14.59 -13.08
C GLY A 16 3.83 15.55 -12.76
N LEU A 17 4.72 15.17 -11.84
CA LEU A 17 5.94 15.92 -11.55
C LEU A 17 6.86 16.01 -12.78
N VAL A 18 7.04 14.90 -13.53
CA VAL A 18 7.83 14.90 -14.76
C VAL A 18 7.24 15.86 -15.80
N LEU A 19 5.92 15.87 -16.00
CA LEU A 19 5.25 16.81 -16.91
C LEU A 19 5.46 18.27 -16.52
N VAL A 20 5.36 18.59 -15.22
CA VAL A 20 5.64 19.95 -14.71
C VAL A 20 7.11 20.32 -14.93
N LEU A 21 8.04 19.41 -14.66
CA LEU A 21 9.45 19.64 -14.87
C LEU A 21 9.81 19.78 -16.36
N LEU A 22 9.19 18.99 -17.24
CA LEU A 22 9.36 19.09 -18.69
C LEU A 22 8.85 20.42 -19.23
N THR A 23 7.68 20.87 -18.78
CA THR A 23 7.13 22.18 -19.20
C THR A 23 8.00 23.33 -18.72
N MET A 24 8.50 23.28 -17.47
CA MET A 24 9.48 24.26 -16.97
C MET A 24 10.80 24.23 -17.77
N LEU A 25 11.32 23.04 -18.09
CA LEU A 25 12.52 22.88 -18.90
C LEU A 25 12.33 23.47 -20.30
N SER A 26 11.21 23.16 -20.96
CA SER A 26 10.89 23.69 -22.29
C SER A 26 10.75 25.21 -22.28
N ALA A 27 10.11 25.79 -21.26
CA ALA A 27 10.00 27.24 -21.10
C ALA A 27 11.37 27.90 -20.90
N ALA A 28 12.23 27.32 -20.05
CA ALA A 28 13.59 27.83 -19.82
C ALA A 28 14.46 27.72 -21.09
N ALA A 29 14.36 26.61 -21.82
CA ALA A 29 15.05 26.41 -23.10
C ALA A 29 14.61 27.45 -24.14
N TYR A 30 13.31 27.68 -24.27
CA TYR A 30 12.76 28.67 -25.19
C TYR A 30 13.23 30.09 -24.83
N TYR A 31 13.17 30.46 -23.54
CA TYR A 31 13.68 31.75 -23.08
C TYR A 31 15.17 31.93 -23.40
N GLY A 32 16.00 30.92 -23.15
CA GLY A 32 17.42 30.95 -23.48
C GLY A 32 17.69 31.10 -24.98
N MET A 33 16.91 30.40 -25.82
CA MET A 33 17.00 30.50 -27.27
C MET A 33 16.63 31.90 -27.78
N VAL A 34 15.56 32.51 -27.25
CA VAL A 34 15.16 33.88 -27.61
C VAL A 34 16.25 34.89 -27.24
N ARG A 35 16.81 34.77 -26.03
CA ARG A 35 17.89 35.64 -25.56
C ARG A 35 19.16 35.47 -26.41
N GLN A 36 19.51 34.25 -26.75
CA GLN A 36 20.64 33.96 -27.64
C GLN A 36 20.42 34.50 -29.06
N ASN A 37 19.20 34.40 -29.58
CA ASN A 37 18.87 34.98 -30.89
C ASN A 37 19.03 36.50 -30.90
N ALA A 38 18.56 37.19 -29.86
CA ALA A 38 18.75 38.64 -29.72
C ALA A 38 20.24 39.03 -29.63
N SER A 39 21.06 38.23 -28.93
CA SER A 39 22.52 38.43 -28.88
C SER A 39 23.18 38.26 -30.25
N LEU A 40 22.78 37.23 -31.01
CA LEU A 40 23.23 37.01 -32.39
C LEU A 40 22.84 38.14 -33.32
N GLU A 41 21.59 38.60 -33.23
CA GLU A 41 21.08 39.72 -34.02
C GLU A 41 21.86 41.01 -33.72
N HIS A 42 22.15 41.29 -32.44
CA HIS A 42 22.99 42.42 -32.05
C HIS A 42 24.42 42.31 -32.62
N MET A 43 25.03 41.13 -32.59
CA MET A 43 26.37 40.92 -33.17
C MET A 43 26.39 41.11 -34.69
N VAL A 44 25.41 40.56 -35.41
CA VAL A 44 25.38 40.58 -36.88
C VAL A 44 24.90 41.93 -37.42
N GLN A 45 23.80 42.47 -36.89
CA GLN A 45 23.15 43.68 -37.43
C GLN A 45 23.78 44.97 -36.90
N VAL A 46 24.32 44.96 -35.67
CA VAL A 46 24.90 46.17 -35.05
C VAL A 46 26.43 46.12 -35.13
N ARG A 47 27.07 45.15 -34.47
CA ARG A 47 28.54 45.15 -34.32
C ARG A 47 29.29 44.89 -35.63
N ALA A 48 28.91 43.86 -36.39
CA ALA A 48 29.55 43.58 -37.67
C ALA A 48 29.34 44.72 -38.68
N ALA A 49 28.13 45.29 -38.72
CA ALA A 49 27.81 46.43 -39.57
C ALA A 49 28.64 47.68 -39.21
N ARG A 50 28.83 47.98 -37.92
CA ARG A 50 29.69 49.08 -37.45
C ARG A 50 31.15 48.87 -37.81
N LEU A 51 31.69 47.69 -37.52
CA LEU A 51 33.07 47.35 -37.85
C LEU A 51 33.33 47.50 -39.35
N GLN A 52 32.43 46.98 -40.19
CA GLN A 52 32.51 47.12 -41.64
C GLN A 52 32.45 48.58 -42.06
N ALA A 53 31.49 49.35 -41.53
CA ALA A 53 31.30 50.73 -41.98
C ALA A 53 32.41 51.68 -41.48
N VAL A 54 33.07 51.41 -40.34
CA VAL A 54 34.30 52.11 -39.93
C VAL A 54 35.48 51.74 -40.85
N ALA A 55 35.61 50.46 -41.21
CA ALA A 55 36.62 50.03 -42.19
C ALA A 55 36.40 50.69 -43.57
N ASP A 56 35.14 50.81 -44.01
CA ASP A 56 34.78 51.52 -45.24
C ASP A 56 35.13 53.01 -45.16
N VAL A 57 34.89 53.67 -44.01
CA VAL A 57 35.26 55.08 -43.81
C VAL A 57 36.78 55.27 -43.87
N ALA A 58 37.54 54.40 -43.20
CA ALA A 58 39.00 54.44 -43.25
C ALA A 58 39.53 54.20 -44.68
N GLY A 59 38.95 53.25 -45.40
CA GLY A 59 39.27 52.97 -46.81
C GLY A 59 38.96 54.16 -47.72
N GLU A 60 37.79 54.76 -47.59
CA GLU A 60 37.38 55.96 -48.33
C GLU A 60 38.27 57.16 -48.03
N ALA A 61 38.68 57.37 -46.78
CA ALA A 61 39.59 58.43 -46.40
C ALA A 61 40.96 58.27 -47.07
N ARG A 62 41.54 57.05 -47.02
CA ARG A 62 42.79 56.71 -47.71
C ARG A 62 42.68 56.89 -49.22
N PHE A 63 41.56 56.50 -49.81
CA PHE A 63 41.31 56.66 -51.23
C PHE A 63 41.18 58.14 -51.63
N ALA A 64 40.42 58.94 -50.86
CA ALA A 64 40.30 60.38 -51.08
C ALA A 64 41.64 61.10 -50.96
N HIS A 65 42.49 60.65 -50.04
CA HIS A 65 43.84 61.17 -49.87
C HIS A 65 44.76 60.86 -51.05
N ALA A 66 44.71 59.62 -51.56
CA ALA A 66 45.40 59.27 -52.81
C ALA A 66 44.94 60.13 -53.99
N ASN A 67 43.64 60.44 -54.07
CA ASN A 67 43.08 61.34 -55.09
C ASN A 67 43.58 62.79 -54.93
N ALA A 68 43.84 63.27 -53.72
CA ALA A 68 44.42 64.58 -53.49
C ALA A 68 45.85 64.68 -54.07
N TYR A 69 46.68 63.64 -53.89
CA TYR A 69 47.98 63.54 -54.55
C TYR A 69 47.85 63.44 -56.07
N GLN A 70 46.90 62.64 -56.57
CA GLN A 70 46.64 62.53 -58.01
C GLN A 70 46.25 63.87 -58.62
N LEU A 71 45.45 64.67 -57.90
CA LEU A 71 45.06 66.01 -58.33
C LEU A 71 46.29 66.92 -58.48
N LEU A 72 47.20 66.94 -57.49
CA LEU A 72 48.43 67.72 -57.57
C LEU A 72 49.33 67.27 -58.73
N ALA A 73 49.44 65.95 -58.96
CA ALA A 73 50.17 65.41 -60.09
C ALA A 73 49.55 65.83 -61.44
N TRP A 74 48.22 65.88 -61.54
CA TRP A 74 47.52 66.34 -62.75
C TRP A 74 47.62 67.85 -62.95
N VAL A 75 47.60 68.64 -61.87
CA VAL A 75 47.87 70.09 -61.95
C VAL A 75 49.28 70.33 -62.48
N ASN A 76 50.28 69.61 -61.95
CA ASN A 76 51.67 69.68 -62.42
C ASN A 76 51.81 69.24 -63.89
N GLY A 77 51.09 68.17 -64.27
CA GLY A 77 51.03 67.69 -65.65
C GLY A 77 50.22 68.55 -66.61
N SER A 78 49.69 69.71 -66.17
CA SER A 78 48.88 70.63 -66.98
C SER A 78 47.68 69.96 -67.68
N PHE A 79 47.01 69.05 -66.97
CA PHE A 79 45.82 68.37 -67.49
C PHE A 79 44.65 69.34 -67.68
N ALA A 80 43.68 68.96 -68.52
CA ALA A 80 42.51 69.77 -68.83
C ALA A 80 41.68 70.15 -67.58
N GLN A 81 41.21 71.39 -67.53
CA GLN A 81 40.51 71.97 -66.36
C GLN A 81 39.24 71.20 -65.97
N ASN A 82 38.51 70.66 -66.96
CA ASN A 82 37.32 69.84 -66.70
C ASN A 82 37.63 68.58 -65.88
N ARG A 83 38.78 67.94 -66.13
CA ARG A 83 39.24 66.73 -65.46
C ARG A 83 39.71 67.03 -64.04
N LEU A 84 40.37 68.18 -63.84
CA LEU A 84 40.74 68.67 -62.51
C LEU A 84 39.49 68.96 -61.66
N MET A 85 38.53 69.70 -62.22
CA MET A 85 37.27 70.02 -61.54
C MET A 85 36.48 68.76 -61.17
N ALA A 86 36.42 67.76 -62.06
CA ALA A 86 35.75 66.50 -61.77
C ALA A 86 36.37 65.75 -60.58
N LEU A 87 37.72 65.71 -60.51
CA LEU A 87 38.42 65.05 -59.41
C LEU A 87 38.28 65.84 -58.10
N THR A 88 38.38 67.18 -58.15
CA THR A 88 38.11 68.06 -56.99
C THR A 88 36.69 67.84 -56.44
N ALA A 89 35.69 67.77 -57.32
CA ALA A 89 34.32 67.49 -56.92
C ALA A 89 34.18 66.08 -56.32
N ASP A 90 34.88 65.07 -56.86
CA ASP A 90 34.88 63.71 -56.29
C ASP A 90 35.46 63.67 -54.87
N ILE A 91 36.62 64.31 -54.65
CA ILE A 91 37.24 64.43 -53.33
C ILE A 91 36.27 65.09 -52.34
N GLY A 92 35.64 66.21 -52.74
CA GLY A 92 34.67 66.92 -51.91
C GLY A 92 33.43 66.06 -51.57
N ARG A 93 32.90 65.30 -52.54
CA ARG A 93 31.80 64.36 -52.31
C ARG A 93 32.19 63.26 -51.34
N ARG A 94 33.38 62.67 -51.48
CA ARG A 94 33.88 61.62 -50.57
C ARG A 94 34.07 62.14 -49.15
N HIS A 95 34.69 63.31 -48.98
CA HIS A 95 34.82 63.94 -47.65
C HIS A 95 33.46 64.19 -47.00
N THR A 96 32.46 64.62 -47.77
CA THR A 96 31.09 64.82 -47.27
C THR A 96 30.45 63.49 -46.89
N ALA A 97 30.54 62.46 -47.75
CA ALA A 97 30.01 61.13 -47.46
C ALA A 97 30.66 60.47 -46.23
N ILE A 98 31.96 60.67 -46.01
CA ILE A 98 32.66 60.21 -44.81
C ILE A 98 32.10 60.94 -43.58
N GLY A 99 31.92 62.26 -43.65
CA GLY A 99 31.31 63.05 -42.58
C GLY A 99 29.90 62.58 -42.24
N ASP A 100 29.06 62.31 -43.25
CA ASP A 100 27.70 61.81 -43.07
C ASP A 100 27.66 60.41 -42.45
N LYS A 101 28.61 59.53 -42.82
CA LYS A 101 28.76 58.20 -42.20
C LYS A 101 29.15 58.31 -40.72
N LEU A 102 30.15 59.13 -40.39
CA LEU A 102 30.56 59.39 -39.00
C LEU A 102 29.44 60.07 -38.19
N GLY A 103 28.66 60.96 -38.82
CA GLY A 103 27.50 61.60 -38.19
C GLY A 103 26.40 60.61 -37.84
N ARG A 104 26.10 59.66 -38.73
CA ARG A 104 25.15 58.57 -38.45
C ARG A 104 25.64 57.64 -37.35
N PHE A 105 26.95 57.38 -37.27
CA PHE A 105 27.51 56.64 -36.15
C PHE A 105 27.33 57.35 -34.82
N ALA A 106 27.62 58.66 -34.76
CA ALA A 106 27.46 59.44 -33.54
C ALA A 106 26.03 59.38 -32.96
N GLN A 107 25.00 59.28 -33.80
CA GLN A 107 23.60 59.19 -33.37
C GLN A 107 23.26 57.86 -32.67
N SER A 108 23.93 56.77 -33.02
CA SER A 108 23.72 55.45 -32.42
C SER A 108 24.85 55.02 -31.48
N ALA A 109 25.82 55.90 -31.25
CA ALA A 109 27.04 55.60 -30.51
C ALA A 109 26.75 55.26 -29.04
N GLU A 110 27.32 54.15 -28.61
CA GLU A 110 27.43 53.78 -27.21
C GLU A 110 28.41 54.70 -26.47
N ALA A 111 28.37 54.68 -25.14
CA ALA A 111 29.14 55.61 -24.31
C ALA A 111 30.65 55.63 -24.65
N ASP A 112 31.23 54.45 -24.90
CA ASP A 112 32.65 54.30 -25.21
C ASP A 112 33.02 54.71 -26.65
N GLU A 113 32.05 54.74 -27.57
CA GLU A 113 32.25 55.06 -28.98
C GLU A 113 32.18 56.56 -29.27
N ARG A 114 31.49 57.35 -28.42
CA ARG A 114 31.25 58.79 -28.64
C ARG A 114 32.53 59.59 -28.80
N ALA A 115 33.47 59.45 -27.86
CA ALA A 115 34.70 60.25 -27.87
C ALA A 115 35.59 59.96 -29.11
N PRO A 116 35.84 58.70 -29.50
CA PRO A 116 36.56 58.39 -30.74
C PRO A 116 35.84 58.84 -32.02
N ILE A 117 34.51 58.79 -32.06
CA ILE A 117 33.74 59.29 -33.20
C ILE A 117 33.86 60.82 -33.31
N GLU A 118 33.72 61.54 -32.21
CA GLU A 118 33.89 63.00 -32.16
C GLU A 118 35.32 63.42 -32.56
N ALA A 119 36.34 62.70 -32.07
CA ALA A 119 37.73 62.91 -32.46
C ALA A 119 37.94 62.69 -33.96
N SER A 120 37.36 61.61 -34.53
CA SER A 120 37.41 61.32 -35.96
C SER A 120 36.71 62.39 -36.80
N GLN A 121 35.57 62.93 -36.34
CA GLN A 121 34.86 64.03 -37.00
C GLN A 121 35.68 65.33 -36.98
N ALA A 122 36.31 65.66 -35.85
CA ALA A 122 37.17 66.84 -35.73
C ALA A 122 38.42 66.73 -36.61
N ALA A 123 39.05 65.55 -36.65
CA ALA A 123 40.18 65.27 -37.53
C ALA A 123 39.78 65.36 -39.01
N LEU A 124 38.60 64.85 -39.38
CA LEU A 124 38.08 64.96 -40.75
C LEU A 124 37.84 66.41 -41.15
N ALA A 125 37.28 67.24 -40.27
CA ALA A 125 37.05 68.65 -40.53
C ALA A 125 38.37 69.40 -40.78
N SER A 126 39.39 69.09 -39.97
CA SER A 126 40.75 69.67 -40.10
C SER A 126 41.43 69.22 -41.40
N TYR A 127 41.33 67.92 -41.73
CA TYR A 127 41.83 67.37 -42.99
C TYR A 127 41.13 67.96 -44.21
N ARG A 128 39.80 68.05 -44.21
CA ARG A 128 39.01 68.66 -45.30
C ARG A 128 39.41 70.10 -45.54
N LYS A 129 39.65 70.87 -44.47
CA LYS A 129 40.11 72.26 -44.57
C LYS A 129 41.50 72.33 -45.22
N ALA A 130 42.45 71.51 -44.77
CA ALA A 130 43.81 71.50 -45.32
C ALA A 130 43.85 71.07 -46.80
N VAL A 131 43.02 70.09 -47.20
CA VAL A 131 42.87 69.71 -48.62
C VAL A 131 42.25 70.83 -49.44
N GLY A 132 41.24 71.53 -48.90
CA GLY A 132 40.65 72.71 -49.55
C GLY A 132 41.69 73.81 -49.80
N GLU A 133 42.47 74.17 -48.78
CA GLU A 133 43.59 75.13 -48.89
C GLU A 133 44.60 74.66 -49.96
N THR A 134 44.92 73.36 -50.00
CA THR A 134 45.84 72.79 -51.01
C THR A 134 45.29 72.92 -52.43
N ILE A 135 44.00 72.66 -52.63
CA ILE A 135 43.34 72.78 -53.93
C ILE A 135 43.33 74.24 -54.41
N GLU A 136 43.04 75.18 -53.51
CA GLU A 136 43.07 76.61 -53.82
C GLU A 136 44.48 77.06 -54.20
N MET A 137 45.50 76.69 -53.42
CA MET A 137 46.89 77.05 -53.69
C MET A 137 47.43 76.42 -54.98
N ALA A 138 46.96 75.22 -55.34
CA ALA A 138 47.31 74.56 -56.60
C ALA A 138 46.89 75.36 -57.85
N SER A 139 45.92 76.27 -57.72
CA SER A 139 45.53 77.18 -58.80
C SER A 139 46.36 78.46 -58.87
N VAL A 140 47.14 78.78 -57.82
CA VAL A 140 47.92 80.02 -57.68
C VAL A 140 49.41 79.77 -57.93
N ASP A 141 50.01 78.83 -57.20
CA ASP A 141 51.45 78.52 -57.28
C ASP A 141 51.74 77.08 -56.84
N GLN A 142 52.54 76.37 -57.65
CA GLN A 142 52.87 74.97 -57.45
C GLN A 142 53.73 74.70 -56.21
N SER A 143 54.69 75.57 -55.91
CA SER A 143 55.57 75.42 -54.74
C SER A 143 54.77 75.60 -53.45
N ILE A 144 53.86 76.58 -53.44
CA ILE A 144 52.93 76.83 -52.31
C ILE A 144 51.95 75.67 -52.13
N ALA A 145 51.46 75.08 -53.24
CA ALA A 145 50.58 73.91 -53.19
C ALA A 145 51.27 72.66 -52.61
N THR A 146 52.56 72.45 -52.93
CA THR A 146 53.35 71.32 -52.39
C THR A 146 53.55 71.44 -50.88
N ASN A 147 53.84 72.65 -50.38
CA ASN A 147 53.93 72.91 -48.94
C ASN A 147 52.56 72.74 -48.25
N SER A 148 51.49 73.23 -48.87
CA SER A 148 50.12 73.05 -48.37
C SER A 148 49.71 71.58 -48.32
N MET A 149 50.17 70.77 -49.29
CA MET A 149 49.94 69.32 -49.27
C MET A 149 50.64 68.63 -48.10
N GLN A 150 51.83 69.09 -47.69
CA GLN A 150 52.49 68.56 -46.48
C GLN A 150 51.65 68.80 -45.22
N LYS A 151 50.95 69.94 -45.14
CA LYS A 151 49.99 70.21 -44.05
C LYS A 151 48.76 69.30 -44.16
N ALA A 152 48.24 69.07 -45.36
CA ALA A 152 47.14 68.12 -45.58
C ALA A 152 47.53 66.68 -45.23
N GLU A 153 48.76 66.25 -45.54
CA GLU A 153 49.33 64.95 -45.13
C GLU A 153 49.35 64.82 -43.61
N GLN A 154 49.85 65.83 -42.88
CA GLN A 154 49.86 65.79 -41.42
C GLN A 154 48.45 65.65 -40.82
N GLN A 155 47.47 66.36 -41.39
CA GLN A 155 46.07 66.24 -40.96
C GLN A 155 45.47 64.88 -41.36
N PHE A 156 45.88 64.31 -42.50
CA PHE A 156 45.47 62.97 -42.90
C PHE A 156 46.01 61.90 -41.97
N VAL A 157 47.29 61.97 -41.59
CA VAL A 157 47.90 61.04 -40.62
C VAL A 157 47.16 61.10 -39.28
N ALA A 158 46.77 62.30 -38.83
CA ALA A 158 45.96 62.45 -37.63
C ALA A 158 44.56 61.81 -37.79
N LEU A 159 43.90 62.01 -38.93
CA LEU A 159 42.63 61.37 -39.25
C LEU A 159 42.74 59.84 -39.32
N ASP A 160 43.74 59.30 -40.01
CA ASP A 160 43.95 57.85 -40.13
C ASP A 160 44.24 57.21 -38.78
N ALA A 161 44.96 57.89 -37.90
CA ALA A 161 45.20 57.44 -36.53
C ALA A 161 43.89 57.35 -35.72
N GLU A 162 43.03 58.37 -35.78
CA GLU A 162 41.74 58.35 -35.09
C GLU A 162 40.77 57.30 -35.67
N LEU A 163 40.72 57.16 -37.01
CA LEU A 163 39.91 56.13 -37.66
C LEU A 163 40.42 54.72 -37.35
N THR A 164 41.73 54.52 -37.26
CA THR A 164 42.33 53.24 -36.85
C THR A 164 42.02 52.93 -35.39
N ARG A 165 42.10 53.93 -34.50
CA ARG A 165 41.69 53.80 -33.10
C ARG A 165 40.22 53.42 -32.97
N LEU A 166 39.33 54.07 -33.73
CA LEU A 166 37.91 53.73 -33.78
C LEU A 166 37.69 52.31 -34.29
N ALA A 167 38.38 51.89 -35.36
CA ALA A 167 38.28 50.53 -35.89
C ALA A 167 38.75 49.47 -34.88
N GLN A 168 39.82 49.74 -34.13
CA GLN A 168 40.31 48.85 -33.07
C GLN A 168 39.31 48.76 -31.91
N LEU A 169 38.67 49.88 -31.54
CA LEU A 169 37.63 49.89 -30.52
C LEU A 169 36.43 49.03 -30.95
N GLU A 170 35.90 49.24 -32.16
CA GLU A 170 34.77 48.45 -32.69
C GLU A 170 35.11 46.97 -32.75
N LYS A 171 36.33 46.62 -33.18
CA LYS A 171 36.81 45.24 -33.20
C LYS A 171 36.80 44.64 -31.80
N LYS A 172 37.37 45.36 -30.82
CA LYS A 172 37.42 44.91 -29.42
C LYS A 172 36.01 44.73 -28.85
N MET A 173 35.11 45.71 -29.05
CA MET A 173 33.73 45.62 -28.58
C MET A 173 32.97 44.45 -29.23
N SER A 174 33.23 44.16 -30.51
CA SER A 174 32.68 42.98 -31.19
C SER A 174 33.21 41.66 -30.60
N GLU A 175 34.50 41.59 -30.27
CA GLU A 175 35.12 40.42 -29.63
C GLU A 175 34.58 40.21 -28.20
N ASP A 176 34.44 41.29 -27.42
CA ASP A 176 33.89 41.26 -26.07
C ASP A 176 32.41 40.83 -26.09
N ALA A 177 31.61 41.36 -27.04
CA ALA A 177 30.22 40.94 -27.23
C ALA A 177 30.11 39.45 -27.60
N HIS A 178 31.01 38.95 -28.45
CA HIS A 178 31.06 37.52 -28.80
C HIS A 178 31.44 36.64 -27.60
N ALA A 179 32.45 37.06 -26.82
CA ALA A 179 32.86 36.36 -25.62
C ALA A 179 31.75 36.32 -24.57
N ALA A 180 31.05 37.44 -24.36
CA ALA A 180 29.89 37.53 -23.47
C ALA A 180 28.75 36.61 -23.92
N ALA A 181 28.39 36.62 -25.21
CA ALA A 181 27.37 35.74 -25.77
C ALA A 181 27.71 34.25 -25.58
N LYS A 182 28.99 33.88 -25.79
CA LYS A 182 29.47 32.52 -25.61
C LYS A 182 29.47 32.08 -24.14
N ALA A 183 29.88 32.97 -23.22
CA ALA A 183 29.84 32.71 -21.79
C ALA A 183 28.40 32.53 -21.29
N GLU A 184 27.48 33.37 -21.77
CA GLU A 184 26.06 33.27 -21.48
C GLU A 184 25.48 31.94 -21.98
N PHE A 185 25.77 31.55 -23.22
CA PHE A 185 25.36 30.25 -23.77
C PHE A 185 25.87 29.07 -22.93
N ARG A 186 27.15 29.11 -22.52
CA ARG A 186 27.74 28.07 -21.67
C ARG A 186 27.08 28.01 -20.29
N SER A 187 26.83 29.15 -19.67
CA SER A 187 26.14 29.24 -18.38
C SER A 187 24.72 28.70 -18.48
N LEU A 188 23.98 29.09 -19.51
CA LEU A 188 22.62 28.63 -19.77
C LEU A 188 22.60 27.12 -20.01
N GLY A 189 23.52 26.59 -20.82
CA GLY A 189 23.69 25.15 -21.05
C GLY A 189 24.01 24.36 -19.78
N LEU A 190 24.91 24.85 -18.92
CA LEU A 190 25.21 24.19 -17.64
C LEU A 190 23.99 24.20 -16.69
N SER A 191 23.28 25.33 -16.61
CA SER A 191 22.10 25.45 -15.77
C SER A 191 20.97 24.54 -16.24
N MET A 192 20.77 24.40 -17.55
CA MET A 192 19.82 23.45 -18.14
C MET A 192 20.21 22.00 -17.83
N ALA A 193 21.48 21.63 -18.02
CA ALA A 193 21.95 20.29 -17.69
C ALA A 193 21.74 19.98 -16.19
N GLY A 194 22.03 20.94 -15.31
CA GLY A 194 21.76 20.84 -13.88
C GLY A 194 20.26 20.66 -13.58
N LEU A 195 19.39 21.42 -14.25
CA LEU A 195 17.94 21.32 -14.08
C LEU A 195 17.37 19.99 -14.59
N VAL A 196 17.92 19.44 -15.69
CA VAL A 196 17.57 18.08 -16.18
C VAL A 196 17.97 17.03 -15.15
N LEU A 197 19.22 17.07 -14.65
CA LEU A 197 19.70 16.11 -13.65
C LEU A 197 18.89 16.19 -12.35
N LEU A 198 18.58 17.40 -11.88
CA LEU A 198 17.73 17.62 -10.72
C LEU A 198 16.32 17.07 -10.95
N SER A 199 15.76 17.26 -12.15
CA SER A 199 14.44 16.78 -12.52
C SER A 199 14.36 15.25 -12.53
N ILE A 200 15.38 14.60 -13.10
CA ILE A 200 15.52 13.14 -13.09
C ILE A 200 15.67 12.64 -11.65
N GLY A 201 16.55 13.27 -10.86
CA GLY A 201 16.78 12.89 -9.47
C GLY A 201 15.52 13.00 -8.60
N LEU A 202 14.78 14.10 -8.73
CA LEU A 202 13.55 14.32 -7.97
C LEU A 202 12.44 13.34 -8.40
N SER A 203 12.29 13.11 -9.71
CA SER A 203 11.33 12.13 -10.24
C SER A 203 11.64 10.71 -9.74
N LEU A 204 12.91 10.31 -9.77
CA LEU A 204 13.35 9.01 -9.28
C LEU A 204 13.14 8.89 -7.77
N ALA A 205 13.45 9.93 -6.99
CA ALA A 205 13.23 9.96 -5.56
C ALA A 205 11.75 9.79 -5.20
N VAL A 206 10.84 10.54 -5.85
CA VAL A 206 9.39 10.41 -5.64
C VAL A 206 8.91 9.02 -6.04
N THR A 207 9.37 8.49 -7.18
CA THR A 207 9.04 7.15 -7.64
C THR A 207 9.48 6.07 -6.64
N MET A 208 10.71 6.18 -6.11
CA MET A 208 11.23 5.23 -5.11
C MET A 208 10.46 5.31 -3.79
N LEU A 209 10.08 6.51 -3.33
CA LEU A 209 9.28 6.69 -2.12
C LEU A 209 7.88 6.08 -2.26
N VAL A 210 7.20 6.32 -3.38
CA VAL A 210 5.88 5.74 -3.66
C VAL A 210 5.99 4.21 -3.77
N ARG A 211 6.97 3.71 -4.54
CA ARG A 211 7.24 2.26 -4.68
C ARG A 211 7.47 1.60 -3.33
N ARG A 212 8.35 2.16 -2.49
CA ARG A 212 8.67 1.61 -1.16
C ARG A 212 7.45 1.56 -0.26
N SER A 213 6.63 2.61 -0.26
CA SER A 213 5.40 2.66 0.53
C SER A 213 4.38 1.62 0.06
N MET A 214 4.18 1.46 -1.24
CA MET A 214 3.21 0.51 -1.79
C MET A 214 3.65 -0.95 -1.58
N LEU A 215 4.90 -1.27 -1.89
CA LEU A 215 5.42 -2.64 -1.74
C LEU A 215 5.46 -3.08 -0.27
N ALA A 216 5.74 -2.17 0.67
CA ALA A 216 5.71 -2.50 2.09
C ALA A 216 4.30 -2.95 2.54
N GLY A 217 3.25 -2.24 2.12
CA GLY A 217 1.87 -2.59 2.45
C GLY A 217 1.44 -3.92 1.80
N ILE A 218 1.71 -4.09 0.50
CA ILE A 218 1.39 -5.33 -0.23
C ILE A 218 2.11 -6.53 0.38
N ASN A 219 3.41 -6.41 0.70
CA ASN A 219 4.17 -7.50 1.31
C ASN A 219 3.69 -7.82 2.74
N SER A 220 3.16 -6.82 3.46
CA SER A 220 2.54 -7.07 4.77
C SER A 220 1.29 -7.92 4.62
N ILE A 221 0.39 -7.53 3.72
CA ILE A 221 -0.84 -8.29 3.43
C ILE A 221 -0.51 -9.70 2.95
N ALA A 222 0.42 -9.83 1.99
CA ALA A 222 0.81 -11.13 1.44
C ALA A 222 1.35 -12.08 2.53
N ARG A 223 2.15 -11.57 3.48
CA ARG A 223 2.64 -12.37 4.62
C ARG A 223 1.50 -12.81 5.52
N THR A 224 0.61 -11.90 5.93
CA THR A 224 -0.53 -12.24 6.80
C THR A 224 -1.49 -13.22 6.14
N VAL A 225 -1.73 -13.11 4.82
CA VAL A 225 -2.50 -14.10 4.06
C VAL A 225 -1.78 -15.46 4.02
N GLY A 226 -0.45 -15.48 3.90
CA GLY A 226 0.34 -16.70 4.00
C GLY A 226 0.21 -17.37 5.37
N GLU A 227 0.32 -16.61 6.46
CA GLU A 227 0.11 -17.12 7.83
C GLU A 227 -1.31 -17.64 8.03
N LEU A 228 -2.31 -16.93 7.51
CA LEU A 228 -3.71 -17.37 7.51
C LEU A 228 -3.89 -18.71 6.78
N ALA A 229 -3.22 -18.90 5.63
CA ALA A 229 -3.28 -20.15 4.87
C ALA A 229 -2.63 -21.33 5.60
N GLU A 230 -1.64 -21.06 6.48
CA GLU A 230 -1.03 -22.04 7.38
C GLU A 230 -1.87 -22.29 8.65
N GLY A 231 -3.01 -21.63 8.80
CA GLY A 231 -3.89 -21.75 9.98
C GLY A 231 -3.44 -20.92 11.18
N ARG A 232 -2.47 -20.02 11.01
CA ARG A 232 -1.97 -19.12 12.06
C ARG A 232 -2.83 -17.86 12.09
N LEU A 233 -3.67 -17.76 13.12
CA LEU A 233 -4.63 -16.65 13.33
C LEU A 233 -4.26 -15.72 14.49
N ASP A 234 -3.06 -15.91 15.04
CA ASP A 234 -2.47 -15.16 16.15
C ASP A 234 -1.68 -13.93 15.69
N ALA A 235 -1.58 -13.71 14.37
CA ALA A 235 -0.87 -12.58 13.81
C ALA A 235 -1.46 -11.25 14.31
N PRO A 236 -0.61 -10.28 14.68
CA PRO A 236 -1.07 -8.96 15.06
C PRO A 236 -1.78 -8.28 13.89
N PRO A 237 -2.78 -7.41 14.14
CA PRO A 237 -3.51 -6.72 13.09
C PRO A 237 -2.56 -5.89 12.23
N LEU A 238 -2.85 -5.86 10.93
CA LEU A 238 -2.13 -5.05 9.96
C LEU A 238 -2.27 -3.58 10.38
N GLN A 239 -1.16 -2.89 10.68
CA GLN A 239 -1.15 -1.49 11.10
C GLN A 239 -1.49 -0.54 9.94
N ALA A 240 -2.71 -0.62 9.41
CA ALA A 240 -3.22 0.12 8.27
C ALA A 240 -3.51 1.58 8.66
N LYS A 241 -2.48 2.42 8.64
CA LYS A 241 -2.55 3.83 9.07
C LYS A 241 -2.99 4.80 7.98
N GLY A 242 -3.02 4.39 6.71
CA GLY A 242 -3.43 5.24 5.61
C GLY A 242 -4.86 5.01 5.12
N ARG A 243 -5.18 5.72 4.04
CA ARG A 243 -6.52 5.81 3.42
C ARG A 243 -6.53 5.36 1.97
N ASP A 244 -5.51 4.61 1.57
CA ASP A 244 -5.44 4.06 0.23
C ASP A 244 -6.10 2.67 0.18
N GLU A 245 -6.26 2.17 -1.04
CA GLU A 245 -6.94 0.90 -1.30
C GLU A 245 -6.15 -0.31 -0.73
N ILE A 246 -4.83 -0.19 -0.52
CA ILE A 246 -4.02 -1.22 0.16
C ILE A 246 -4.39 -1.26 1.65
N ASP A 247 -4.46 -0.10 2.31
CA ASP A 247 -4.88 0.01 3.70
C ASP A 247 -6.36 -0.39 3.91
N ASP A 248 -7.25 -0.10 2.94
CA ASP A 248 -8.63 -0.61 2.93
C ASP A 248 -8.65 -2.14 2.87
N THR A 249 -7.82 -2.73 2.00
CA THR A 249 -7.68 -4.19 1.87
C THR A 249 -7.13 -4.81 3.16
N ALA A 250 -6.13 -4.19 3.78
CA ALA A 250 -5.57 -4.62 5.06
C ALA A 250 -6.63 -4.61 6.18
N ARG A 251 -7.44 -3.55 6.28
CA ARG A 251 -8.56 -3.48 7.26
C ARG A 251 -9.61 -4.56 7.02
N ALA A 252 -9.95 -4.82 5.75
CA ALA A 252 -10.91 -5.87 5.40
C ALA A 252 -10.37 -7.27 5.78
N LEU A 253 -9.06 -7.50 5.58
CA LEU A 253 -8.40 -8.73 5.99
C LEU A 253 -8.38 -8.90 7.52
N ASP A 254 -8.02 -7.86 8.28
CA ASP A 254 -8.07 -7.90 9.75
C ASP A 254 -9.47 -8.24 10.27
N HIS A 255 -10.51 -7.63 9.69
CA HIS A 255 -11.89 -7.92 10.05
C HIS A 255 -12.29 -9.38 9.71
N THR A 256 -11.77 -9.92 8.60
CA THR A 256 -11.99 -11.32 8.21
C THR A 256 -11.32 -12.28 9.20
N ILE A 257 -10.07 -12.02 9.57
CA ILE A 257 -9.33 -12.80 10.58
C ILE A 257 -10.05 -12.76 11.93
N ALA A 258 -10.53 -11.59 12.37
CA ALA A 258 -11.27 -11.45 13.61
C ALA A 258 -12.56 -12.29 13.62
N ARG A 259 -13.33 -12.29 12.51
CA ARG A 259 -14.54 -13.11 12.38
C ARG A 259 -14.24 -14.61 12.37
N LEU A 260 -13.18 -15.03 11.68
CA LEU A 260 -12.76 -16.42 11.65
C LEU A 260 -12.34 -16.90 13.05
N ASN A 261 -11.56 -16.09 13.78
CA ASN A 261 -11.19 -16.37 15.17
C ASN A 261 -12.41 -16.51 16.09
N ALA A 262 -13.42 -15.63 15.94
CA ALA A 262 -14.65 -15.72 16.73
C ALA A 262 -15.45 -17.00 16.40
N ALA A 263 -15.54 -17.37 15.13
CA ALA A 263 -16.21 -18.61 14.71
C ALA A 263 -15.50 -19.85 15.28
N LEU A 264 -14.17 -19.91 15.20
CA LEU A 264 -13.38 -21.02 15.76
C LEU A 264 -13.51 -21.12 17.29
N HIS A 265 -13.53 -19.99 18.01
CA HIS A 265 -13.82 -20.00 19.44
C HIS A 265 -15.20 -20.59 19.75
N SER A 266 -16.21 -20.23 18.96
CA SER A 266 -17.56 -20.81 19.11
C SER A 266 -17.57 -22.32 18.89
N VAL A 267 -16.84 -22.80 17.88
CA VAL A 267 -16.69 -24.25 17.61
C VAL A 267 -15.96 -24.93 18.77
N MET A 268 -14.87 -24.35 19.27
CA MET A 268 -14.13 -24.92 20.41
C MET A 268 -14.99 -24.99 21.69
N ASN A 269 -15.81 -23.98 21.95
CA ASN A 269 -16.74 -24.01 23.08
C ASN A 269 -17.81 -25.09 22.93
N ALA A 270 -18.32 -25.30 21.71
CA ALA A 270 -19.25 -26.39 21.42
C ALA A 270 -18.59 -27.76 21.60
N VAL A 271 -17.35 -27.94 21.10
CA VAL A 271 -16.59 -29.19 21.27
C VAL A 271 -16.33 -29.47 22.76
N ARG A 272 -15.96 -28.47 23.56
CA ARG A 272 -15.78 -28.63 25.02
C ARG A 272 -17.08 -29.04 25.70
N SER A 273 -18.22 -28.47 25.28
CA SER A 273 -19.53 -28.83 25.82
C SER A 273 -19.90 -30.28 25.48
N ILE A 274 -19.59 -30.73 24.26
CA ILE A 274 -19.78 -32.12 23.84
C ILE A 274 -18.89 -33.05 24.66
N ASP A 275 -17.62 -32.72 24.87
CA ASP A 275 -16.68 -33.52 25.67
C ASP A 275 -17.16 -33.69 27.12
N THR A 276 -17.63 -32.60 27.75
CA THR A 276 -18.26 -32.67 29.09
C THR A 276 -19.50 -33.56 29.10
N ALA A 277 -20.42 -33.38 28.14
CA ALA A 277 -21.62 -34.21 28.05
C ALA A 277 -21.28 -35.69 27.80
N SER A 278 -20.27 -35.99 27.00
CA SER A 278 -19.79 -37.35 26.77
C SER A 278 -19.21 -37.98 28.05
N GLN A 279 -18.47 -37.22 28.86
CA GLN A 279 -17.96 -37.69 30.15
C GLN A 279 -19.10 -37.96 31.15
N GLU A 280 -20.13 -37.09 31.20
CA GLU A 280 -21.32 -37.30 32.01
C GLU A 280 -22.09 -38.56 31.59
N ILE A 281 -22.29 -38.77 30.29
CA ILE A 281 -22.91 -39.99 29.75
C ILE A 281 -22.09 -41.22 30.16
N ALA A 282 -20.76 -41.20 29.99
CA ALA A 282 -19.91 -42.32 30.37
C ALA A 282 -20.03 -42.65 31.86
N SER A 283 -20.03 -41.65 32.74
CA SER A 283 -20.24 -41.83 34.18
C SER A 283 -21.63 -42.37 34.50
N GLY A 284 -22.67 -41.84 33.85
CA GLY A 284 -24.05 -42.31 34.04
C GLY A 284 -24.24 -43.75 33.57
N ASN A 285 -23.56 -44.14 32.48
CA ASN A 285 -23.61 -45.49 31.96
C ASN A 285 -22.90 -46.49 32.91
N LEU A 286 -21.82 -46.06 33.56
CA LEU A 286 -21.14 -46.86 34.59
C LEU A 286 -22.05 -47.09 35.81
N ASP A 287 -22.69 -46.03 36.33
CA ASP A 287 -23.66 -46.15 37.44
C ASP A 287 -24.83 -47.08 37.08
N LEU A 288 -25.39 -46.93 35.87
CA LEU A 288 -26.45 -47.79 35.37
C LEU A 288 -25.99 -49.25 35.28
N SER A 289 -24.77 -49.51 34.80
CA SER A 289 -24.19 -50.85 34.76
C SER A 289 -24.10 -51.45 36.15
N THR A 290 -23.54 -50.72 37.13
CA THR A 290 -23.45 -51.18 38.52
C THR A 290 -24.82 -51.44 39.14
N ARG A 291 -25.81 -50.58 38.89
CA ARG A 291 -27.18 -50.80 39.35
C ARG A 291 -27.83 -52.01 38.70
N THR A 292 -27.56 -52.25 37.42
CA THR A 292 -28.05 -53.44 36.69
C THR A 292 -27.43 -54.71 37.26
N GLU A 293 -26.14 -54.71 37.59
CA GLU A 293 -25.46 -55.82 38.28
C GLU A 293 -26.06 -56.08 39.67
N MET A 294 -26.28 -55.04 40.48
CA MET A 294 -26.94 -55.17 41.79
C MET A 294 -28.37 -55.70 41.68
N GLN A 295 -29.12 -55.26 40.66
CA GLN A 295 -30.49 -55.72 40.42
C GLN A 295 -30.50 -57.18 39.97
N ALA A 296 -29.56 -57.60 39.12
CA ALA A 296 -29.39 -59.00 38.75
C ALA A 296 -29.10 -59.88 39.98
N GLY A 297 -28.20 -59.45 40.86
CA GLY A 297 -27.92 -60.15 42.12
C GLY A 297 -29.13 -60.23 43.06
N SER A 298 -29.92 -59.14 43.15
CA SER A 298 -31.17 -59.13 43.93
C SER A 298 -32.22 -60.09 43.37
N LEU A 299 -32.31 -60.19 42.04
CA LEU A 299 -33.19 -61.16 41.37
C LEU A 299 -32.73 -62.60 41.60
N GLU A 300 -31.42 -62.86 41.59
CA GLU A 300 -30.86 -64.18 41.91
C GLU A 300 -31.19 -64.59 43.35
N GLN A 301 -31.01 -63.68 44.31
CA GLN A 301 -31.40 -63.92 45.70
C GLN A 301 -32.91 -64.16 45.86
N THR A 302 -33.74 -63.40 45.11
CA THR A 302 -35.19 -63.60 45.09
C THR A 302 -35.56 -64.97 44.52
N ALA A 303 -34.92 -65.38 43.43
CA ALA A 303 -35.14 -66.69 42.81
C ALA A 303 -34.77 -67.84 43.76
N SER A 304 -33.62 -67.74 44.44
CA SER A 304 -33.20 -68.71 45.47
C SER A 304 -34.17 -68.77 46.66
N THR A 305 -34.68 -67.61 47.08
CA THR A 305 -35.70 -67.53 48.12
C THR A 305 -37.01 -68.19 47.67
N MET A 306 -37.40 -68.02 46.40
CA MET A 306 -38.58 -68.69 45.82
C MET A 306 -38.40 -70.21 45.71
N GLU A 307 -37.20 -70.71 45.42
CA GLU A 307 -36.90 -72.15 45.45
C GLU A 307 -37.05 -72.73 46.87
N THR A 308 -36.51 -72.01 47.86
CA THR A 308 -36.67 -72.38 49.28
C THR A 308 -38.13 -72.36 49.71
N LEU A 309 -38.89 -71.32 49.32
CA LEU A 309 -40.32 -71.21 49.58
C LEU A 309 -41.10 -72.35 48.92
N THR A 310 -40.79 -72.68 47.66
CA THR A 310 -41.42 -73.78 46.92
C THR A 310 -41.18 -75.11 47.62
N THR A 311 -39.96 -75.34 48.12
CA THR A 311 -39.62 -76.51 48.93
C THR A 311 -40.45 -76.56 50.21
N ALA A 312 -40.53 -75.45 50.95
CA ALA A 312 -41.34 -75.37 52.17
C ALA A 312 -42.83 -75.62 51.91
N VAL A 313 -43.37 -75.11 50.80
CA VAL A 313 -44.76 -75.37 50.38
C VAL A 313 -44.98 -76.85 50.05
N LYS A 314 -44.03 -77.49 49.35
CA LYS A 314 -44.08 -78.93 49.06
C LYS A 314 -44.04 -79.78 50.34
N ASP A 315 -43.19 -79.41 51.29
CA ASP A 315 -43.10 -80.08 52.59
C ASP A 315 -44.39 -79.89 53.40
N ASN A 316 -44.96 -78.68 53.42
CA ASN A 316 -46.25 -78.42 54.04
C ASN A 316 -47.39 -79.23 53.42
N ALA A 317 -47.42 -79.37 52.08
CA ALA A 317 -48.40 -80.20 51.40
C ALA A 317 -48.24 -81.69 51.75
N SER A 318 -47.00 -82.18 51.85
CA SER A 318 -46.70 -83.55 52.29
C SER A 318 -47.14 -83.79 53.73
N ASN A 319 -46.82 -82.86 54.64
CA ASN A 319 -47.23 -82.92 56.04
C ASN A 319 -48.76 -82.90 56.18
N ALA A 320 -49.46 -82.06 55.41
CA ALA A 320 -50.91 -82.03 55.38
C ALA A 320 -51.51 -83.37 54.89
N ARG A 321 -50.91 -84.00 53.87
CA ARG A 321 -51.32 -85.33 53.40
C ARG A 321 -51.09 -86.39 54.48
N GLN A 322 -49.93 -86.42 55.12
CA GLN A 322 -49.65 -87.34 56.23
C GLN A 322 -50.61 -87.15 57.41
N ALA A 323 -50.90 -85.89 57.79
CA ALA A 323 -51.87 -85.59 58.83
C ALA A 323 -53.29 -86.05 58.46
N SER A 324 -53.67 -85.91 57.19
CA SER A 324 -54.95 -86.44 56.68
C SER A 324 -55.02 -87.96 56.74
N GLU A 325 -53.95 -88.66 56.36
CA GLU A 325 -53.86 -90.13 56.46
C GLU A 325 -53.94 -90.60 57.92
N LEU A 326 -53.18 -89.97 58.81
CA LEU A 326 -53.20 -90.27 60.25
C LEU A 326 -54.59 -90.05 60.84
N SER A 327 -55.26 -88.96 60.46
CA SER A 327 -56.65 -88.66 60.87
C SER A 327 -57.63 -89.73 60.38
N ALA A 328 -57.47 -90.22 59.14
CA ALA A 328 -58.28 -91.32 58.60
C ALA A 328 -58.03 -92.63 59.37
N THR A 329 -56.77 -92.95 59.69
CA THR A 329 -56.43 -94.12 60.53
C THR A 329 -57.04 -94.00 61.93
N ALA A 330 -56.96 -92.83 62.56
CA ALA A 330 -57.57 -92.58 63.86
C ALA A 330 -59.09 -92.73 63.83
N ALA A 331 -59.76 -92.23 62.78
CA ALA A 331 -61.19 -92.42 62.58
C ALA A 331 -61.55 -93.92 62.40
N GLN A 332 -60.73 -94.67 61.66
CA GLN A 332 -60.93 -96.11 61.49
C GLN A 332 -60.75 -96.88 62.81
N LEU A 333 -59.75 -96.50 63.62
CA LEU A 333 -59.53 -97.08 64.94
C LEU A 333 -60.70 -96.76 65.89
N ALA A 334 -61.19 -95.52 65.89
CA ALA A 334 -62.36 -95.11 66.64
C ALA A 334 -63.61 -95.91 66.23
N ALA A 335 -63.81 -96.18 64.94
CA ALA A 335 -64.91 -97.01 64.44
C ALA A 335 -64.81 -98.47 64.95
N ARG A 336 -63.61 -99.08 64.93
CA ARG A 336 -63.38 -100.41 65.52
C ARG A 336 -63.60 -100.41 67.04
N GLY A 337 -63.15 -99.36 67.73
CA GLY A 337 -63.42 -99.17 69.16
C GLY A 337 -64.92 -99.08 69.44
N GLY A 338 -65.68 -98.38 68.59
CA GLY A 338 -67.14 -98.32 68.63
C GLY A 338 -67.79 -99.70 68.50
N GLN A 339 -67.32 -100.55 67.57
CA GLN A 339 -67.78 -101.94 67.47
C GLN A 339 -67.49 -102.75 68.73
N ALA A 340 -66.29 -102.63 69.31
CA ALA A 340 -65.93 -103.34 70.54
C ALA A 340 -66.81 -102.92 71.74
N VAL A 341 -67.10 -101.61 71.87
CA VAL A 341 -68.03 -101.09 72.88
C VAL A 341 -69.44 -101.62 72.64
N GLN A 342 -69.93 -101.62 71.39
CA GLN A 342 -71.24 -102.17 71.05
C GLN A 342 -71.35 -103.66 71.44
N GLN A 343 -70.30 -104.44 71.20
CA GLN A 343 -70.26 -105.86 71.57
C GLN A 343 -70.21 -106.06 73.08
N ALA A 344 -69.54 -105.18 73.83
CA ALA A 344 -69.58 -105.16 75.29
C ALA A 344 -70.99 -104.85 75.82
N VAL A 345 -71.73 -103.90 75.19
CA VAL A 345 -73.12 -103.59 75.55
C VAL A 345 -74.03 -104.81 75.34
N THR A 346 -73.95 -105.48 74.18
CA THR A 346 -74.73 -106.70 73.91
C THR A 346 -74.41 -107.82 74.91
N THR A 347 -73.15 -107.91 75.36
CA THR A 347 -72.74 -108.86 76.40
C THR A 347 -73.34 -108.49 77.76
N MET A 348 -73.33 -107.20 78.14
CA MET A 348 -73.98 -106.69 79.35
C MET A 348 -75.50 -106.96 79.34
N GLU A 349 -76.18 -106.78 78.20
CA GLU A 349 -77.61 -107.10 78.05
C GLU A 349 -77.87 -108.61 78.24
N SER A 350 -76.98 -109.46 77.70
CA SER A 350 -77.05 -110.92 77.86
C SER A 350 -76.81 -111.35 79.32
N ILE A 351 -75.91 -110.67 80.04
CA ILE A 351 -75.71 -110.85 81.48
C ILE A 351 -76.96 -110.44 82.25
N GLN A 352 -77.54 -109.26 81.96
CA GLN A 352 -78.76 -108.79 82.61
C GLN A 352 -79.93 -109.74 82.39
N ALA A 353 -80.08 -110.29 81.18
CA ALA A 353 -81.08 -111.32 80.87
C ALA A 353 -80.84 -112.61 81.67
N SER A 354 -79.58 -113.06 81.77
CA SER A 354 -79.19 -114.23 82.58
C SER A 354 -79.45 -114.01 84.07
N SER A 355 -79.14 -112.83 84.61
CA SER A 355 -79.43 -112.46 86.00
C SER A 355 -80.93 -112.44 86.31
N ARG A 356 -81.79 -111.94 85.39
CA ARG A 356 -83.25 -112.04 85.53
C ARG A 356 -83.71 -113.48 85.62
N LYS A 357 -83.14 -114.36 84.79
CA LYS A 357 -83.46 -115.79 84.80
C LYS A 357 -83.03 -116.47 86.10
N ILE A 358 -81.90 -116.05 86.69
CA ILE A 358 -81.49 -116.48 88.04
C ILE A 358 -82.48 -116.01 89.10
N VAL A 359 -82.93 -114.76 89.06
CA VAL A 359 -83.95 -114.24 90.01
C VAL A 359 -85.27 -115.02 89.88
N GLU A 360 -85.67 -115.37 88.67
CA GLU A 360 -86.84 -116.20 88.40
C GLU A 360 -86.68 -117.61 89.01
N ILE A 361 -85.50 -118.23 88.88
CA ILE A 361 -85.16 -119.51 89.51
C ILE A 361 -85.15 -119.39 91.04
N ILE A 362 -84.59 -118.32 91.61
CA ILE A 362 -84.61 -118.08 93.06
C ILE A 362 -86.06 -117.93 93.55
N GLY A 363 -86.93 -117.25 92.81
CA GLY A 363 -88.36 -117.17 93.13
C GLY A 363 -89.04 -118.53 93.17
N VAL A 364 -88.70 -119.44 92.25
CA VAL A 364 -89.18 -120.83 92.28
C VAL A 364 -88.61 -121.60 93.48
N ILE A 365 -87.32 -121.43 93.80
CA ILE A 365 -86.67 -122.07 94.96
C ILE A 365 -87.29 -121.58 96.27
N ASP A 366 -87.61 -120.28 96.39
CA ASP A 366 -88.28 -119.71 97.56
C ASP A 366 -89.68 -120.31 97.74
N GLY A 367 -90.40 -120.49 96.61
CA GLY A 367 -91.67 -121.24 96.57
C GLY A 367 -91.55 -122.71 96.99
N ILE A 368 -90.49 -123.42 96.58
CA ILE A 368 -90.20 -124.80 97.00
C ILE A 368 -89.83 -124.84 98.49
N SER A 369 -89.08 -123.85 98.98
CA SER A 369 -88.71 -123.74 100.39
C SER A 369 -89.94 -123.58 101.29
N PHE A 370 -90.91 -122.75 100.86
CA PHE A 370 -92.17 -122.55 101.58
C PHE A 370 -93.01 -123.83 101.60
N GLN A 371 -93.12 -124.55 100.47
CA GLN A 371 -93.81 -125.85 100.41
C GLN A 371 -93.13 -126.91 101.29
N THR A 372 -91.80 -126.93 101.34
CA THR A 372 -91.02 -127.86 102.17
C THR A 372 -91.22 -127.57 103.66
N ASN A 373 -91.27 -126.28 104.05
CA ASN A 373 -91.55 -125.86 105.42
C ASN A 373 -92.96 -126.23 105.89
N ILE A 374 -93.97 -126.11 105.01
CA ILE A 374 -95.35 -126.52 105.31
C ILE A 374 -95.46 -128.05 105.45
N LEU A 375 -94.69 -128.82 104.68
CA LEU A 375 -94.71 -130.29 104.75
C LEU A 375 -94.09 -130.82 106.04
N ALA A 376 -93.03 -130.18 106.54
CA ALA A 376 -92.34 -130.59 107.75
C ALA A 376 -93.10 -130.27 109.06
N LEU A 377 -94.02 -129.32 109.05
CA LEU A 377 -94.83 -128.97 110.24
C LEU A 377 -96.07 -129.89 110.39
N ASN A 378 -96.48 -130.57 109.32
CA ASN A 378 -97.63 -131.48 109.28
C ASN A 378 -97.25 -132.97 109.39
N ALA A 379 -95.96 -133.27 109.60
CA ALA A 379 -95.43 -134.60 109.86
C ALA A 379 -94.77 -134.62 111.25
#